data_AF-I4K897-F1
#
_entry.id   AF-I4K897-F1
#
_cell.length_a   1.000
_cell.length_b   1.000
_cell.length_c   1.000
_cell.angle_alpha   90.00
_cell.angle_beta   90.00
_cell.angle_gamma   90.00
#
_symmetry.space_group_name_H-M   'P 1'
#
loop_
_entity.id
_entity.type
_entity.pdbx_description
1 polymer ?
#
loop_
_entity_poly.entity_id
_entity_poly.type
_entity_poly.pdbx_seq_one_letter_code
_entity_poly.pdbx_strand_id
1 'polypeptide(L)'
;MMSMDSGDELDVGLGYEDVTHGTISLKKNFLPWHKPRKQYIRNKQWNAVTASLIEHLNLRERDRSLKYLSLPGSDLLDVRSLYSVCAEKEVRLKFVGLNEVTAGDKESLMDQLISINELRGLEFVDPLSDVYEDQLERLCVNKSIAQEQIIKASTSYDVINIDLCRSILESPPKDKQSNYYDALFKLLRHQADNRTEDWLFFVTTRTNKDMVHEDAFKKFVAVLEGIFDLDQTVYDKCNELNIFSKEVLVGRRIDIERIDPVSYNNLVNAGIGKWVLSALADRPPAHKSKMLSLFGYNVFPQDDGPCDMMSFGFWCKHIPNKAVDAFGLAGSGVNLNAEDLDSAISRARVNVIESVSKVVHVDLHMSNDDVFEEMLKASCGLMRSARYDVDSYISWARKDQLKVKDWLASRNIA
;
A
#
# COMPACT_ATOMS: atom_id res chain seq x y z
N MET A 1 52.02 49.53 -29.82
CA MET A 1 52.09 48.12 -30.27
C MET A 1 51.89 47.28 -29.02
N MET A 2 50.66 46.81 -28.77
CA MET A 2 50.13 45.48 -29.14
C MET A 2 50.85 44.37 -28.35
N SER A 3 50.24 43.44 -27.62
CA SER A 3 48.86 43.07 -27.26
C SER A 3 49.01 42.21 -25.97
N MET A 4 48.21 42.33 -24.91
CA MET A 4 46.89 41.72 -24.67
C MET A 4 46.73 40.25 -25.12
N ASP A 5 46.40 39.45 -24.10
CA ASP A 5 45.49 38.29 -24.09
C ASP A 5 45.94 37.00 -24.79
N SER A 6 46.46 36.06 -23.99
CA SER A 6 46.40 34.63 -24.30
C SER A 6 45.04 34.12 -23.84
N GLY A 7 44.04 34.25 -24.72
CA GLY A 7 42.75 33.60 -24.54
C GLY A 7 42.92 32.09 -24.51
N ASP A 8 42.46 31.46 -23.44
CA ASP A 8 42.05 30.06 -23.47
C ASP A 8 40.82 29.99 -24.38
N GLU A 9 41.04 29.71 -25.67
CA GLU A 9 40.01 29.25 -26.57
C GLU A 9 39.53 27.88 -26.05
N LEU A 10 38.45 27.90 -25.26
CA LEU A 10 37.64 26.71 -25.02
C LEU A 10 37.14 26.24 -26.38
N ASP A 11 37.74 25.14 -26.86
CA ASP A 11 37.39 24.46 -28.09
C ASP A 11 35.90 24.13 -28.08
N VAL A 12 35.13 24.91 -28.84
CA VAL A 12 33.69 24.78 -29.03
C VAL A 12 33.46 23.63 -30.00
N GLY A 13 33.71 22.40 -29.55
CA GLY A 13 33.75 21.22 -30.43
C GLY A 13 33.33 19.90 -29.78
N LEU A 14 32.74 19.90 -28.58
CA LEU A 14 32.23 18.69 -27.92
C LEU A 14 30.71 18.50 -28.09
N GLY A 15 30.14 19.03 -29.16
CA GLY A 15 28.79 18.68 -29.59
C GLY A 15 28.85 17.34 -30.33
N TYR A 16 28.25 16.29 -29.79
CA TYR A 16 27.98 15.09 -30.58
C TYR A 16 27.06 15.52 -31.75
N GLU A 17 27.59 15.64 -32.96
CA GLU A 17 26.85 16.08 -34.16
C GLU A 17 25.81 15.06 -34.65
N ASP A 18 25.70 13.90 -34.00
CA ASP A 18 24.71 12.86 -34.32
C ASP A 18 24.04 12.34 -33.04
N VAL A 19 23.30 13.20 -32.36
CA VAL A 19 22.27 12.73 -31.42
C VAL A 19 21.02 12.40 -32.25
N THR A 20 20.97 11.20 -32.83
CA THR A 20 19.71 10.66 -33.31
C THR A 20 18.81 10.46 -32.10
N HIS A 21 17.89 11.39 -31.85
CA HIS A 21 16.82 11.19 -30.89
C HIS A 21 16.02 9.97 -31.34
N GLY A 22 16.18 8.85 -30.63
CA GLY A 22 15.40 7.65 -30.90
C GLY A 22 13.92 8.01 -30.87
N THR A 23 13.17 7.57 -31.87
CA THR A 23 11.72 7.78 -31.91
C THR A 23 11.11 7.07 -30.71
N ILE A 24 10.58 7.82 -29.75
CA ILE A 24 9.92 7.24 -28.58
C ILE A 24 8.65 6.54 -29.08
N SER A 25 8.68 5.21 -29.18
CA SER A 25 7.49 4.43 -29.49
C SER A 25 6.61 4.33 -28.25
N LEU A 26 5.32 4.67 -28.39
CA LEU A 26 4.37 4.52 -27.30
C LEU A 26 4.12 3.05 -26.99
N LYS A 27 4.07 2.72 -25.69
CA LYS A 27 3.79 1.37 -25.19
C LYS A 27 2.34 0.98 -25.44
N LYS A 28 2.13 -0.27 -25.86
CA LYS A 28 0.80 -0.85 -26.16
C LYS A 28 0.47 -2.12 -25.37
N ASN A 29 1.41 -2.60 -24.54
CA ASN A 29 1.23 -3.78 -23.71
C ASN A 29 0.62 -3.37 -22.36
N PHE A 30 -0.66 -3.69 -22.15
CA PHE A 30 -1.37 -3.33 -20.93
C PHE A 30 -1.47 -4.51 -19.96
N LEU A 31 -1.21 -4.22 -18.67
CA LEU A 31 -1.11 -5.22 -17.60
C LEU A 31 -2.26 -5.04 -16.59
N PRO A 32 -2.54 -6.04 -15.73
CA PRO A 32 -3.69 -5.98 -14.81
C PRO A 32 -3.73 -4.74 -13.90
N TRP A 33 -2.57 -4.17 -13.55
CA TRP A 33 -2.48 -2.95 -12.74
C TRP A 33 -2.78 -1.65 -13.50
N HIS A 34 -2.95 -1.71 -14.83
CA HIS A 34 -3.41 -0.59 -15.68
C HIS A 34 -4.94 -0.50 -15.76
N LYS A 35 -5.68 -1.49 -15.22
CA LYS A 35 -7.15 -1.48 -15.28
C LYS A 35 -7.73 -0.27 -14.53
N PRO A 36 -8.80 0.38 -15.04
CA PRO A 36 -9.42 1.53 -14.37
C PRO A 36 -9.82 1.30 -12.90
N ARG A 37 -10.14 0.07 -12.51
CA ARG A 37 -10.40 -0.32 -11.11
C ARG A 37 -9.24 -0.05 -10.16
N LYS A 38 -8.00 -0.19 -10.62
CA LYS A 38 -6.83 0.19 -9.82
C LYS A 38 -6.71 1.70 -9.69
N GLN A 39 -7.11 2.46 -10.71
CA GLN A 39 -7.17 3.92 -10.59
C GLN A 39 -8.21 4.38 -9.58
N TYR A 40 -9.33 3.66 -9.45
CA TYR A 40 -10.32 3.93 -8.40
C TYR A 40 -9.70 3.80 -7.00
N ILE A 41 -8.94 2.73 -6.75
CA ILE A 41 -8.25 2.53 -5.46
C ILE A 41 -7.20 3.62 -5.23
N ARG A 42 -6.36 3.92 -6.23
CA ARG A 42 -5.38 5.01 -6.17
C ARG A 42 -6.05 6.31 -5.77
N ASN A 43 -7.15 6.69 -6.44
CA ASN A 43 -7.83 7.96 -6.20
C ASN A 43 -8.56 8.00 -4.85
N LYS A 44 -9.42 7.01 -4.59
CA LYS A 44 -10.39 7.06 -3.49
C LYS A 44 -9.85 6.51 -2.17
N GLN A 45 -8.76 5.74 -2.18
CA GLN A 45 -8.09 5.26 -0.97
C GLN A 45 -6.72 5.90 -0.80
N TRP A 46 -5.74 5.59 -1.65
CA TRP A 46 -4.34 5.96 -1.38
C TRP A 46 -4.13 7.47 -1.43
N ASN A 47 -4.54 8.12 -2.53
CA ASN A 47 -4.39 9.55 -2.77
C ASN A 47 -5.24 10.37 -1.81
N ALA A 48 -6.54 10.06 -1.68
CA ALA A 48 -7.45 10.80 -0.82
C ALA A 48 -7.01 10.80 0.65
N VAL A 49 -6.59 9.64 1.16
CA VAL A 49 -6.15 9.52 2.55
C VAL A 49 -4.75 10.14 2.73
N THR A 50 -3.87 10.03 1.73
CA THR A 50 -2.57 10.73 1.77
C THR A 50 -2.74 12.25 1.76
N ALA A 51 -3.68 12.79 0.98
CA ALA A 51 -4.04 14.21 1.02
C ALA A 51 -4.46 14.65 2.43
N SER A 52 -5.29 13.83 3.08
CA SER A 52 -5.72 14.07 4.47
C SER A 52 -4.54 14.05 5.44
N LEU A 53 -3.55 13.16 5.24
CA LEU A 53 -2.34 13.12 6.05
C LEU A 53 -1.45 14.35 5.83
N ILE A 54 -1.27 14.79 4.58
CA ILE A 54 -0.49 15.99 4.24
C ILE A 54 -1.01 17.20 5.03
N GLU A 55 -2.34 17.39 5.03
CA GLU A 55 -3.01 18.46 5.76
C GLU A 55 -2.89 18.26 7.28
N HIS A 56 -3.13 17.04 7.77
CA HIS A 56 -3.04 16.72 9.19
C HIS A 56 -1.66 17.01 9.78
N LEU A 57 -0.59 16.70 9.03
CA LEU A 57 0.79 16.93 9.44
C LEU A 57 1.28 18.36 9.15
N ASN A 58 0.47 19.18 8.46
CA ASN A 58 0.81 20.54 8.02
C ASN A 58 2.15 20.56 7.27
N LEU A 59 2.31 19.66 6.29
CA LEU A 59 3.60 19.46 5.61
C LEU A 59 4.05 20.70 4.82
N ARG A 60 3.10 21.41 4.20
CA ARG A 60 3.37 22.63 3.44
C ARG A 60 3.90 23.72 4.34
N GLU A 61 3.21 24.00 5.45
CA GLU A 61 3.58 25.04 6.41
C GLU A 61 4.92 24.75 7.09
N ARG A 62 5.29 23.47 7.18
CA ARG A 62 6.56 23.01 7.75
C ARG A 62 7.69 22.88 6.71
N ASP A 63 7.45 23.22 5.45
CA ASP A 63 8.38 23.02 4.32
C ASP A 63 9.00 21.61 4.30
N ARG A 64 8.18 20.60 4.63
CA ARG A 64 8.62 19.21 4.79
C ARG A 64 8.09 18.37 3.64
N SER A 65 8.99 17.69 2.92
CA SER A 65 8.59 16.72 1.91
C SER A 65 7.76 15.58 2.51
N LEU A 66 6.79 15.08 1.76
CA LEU A 66 6.11 13.82 2.03
C LEU A 66 7.06 12.65 1.74
N LYS A 67 7.39 11.85 2.75
CA LYS A 67 8.23 10.66 2.60
C LYS A 67 7.37 9.44 2.28
N TYR A 68 7.51 8.92 1.06
CA TYR A 68 6.69 7.85 0.49
C TYR A 68 7.53 6.61 0.19
N LEU A 69 7.24 5.47 0.81
CA LEU A 69 7.83 4.18 0.47
C LEU A 69 6.84 3.36 -0.35
N SER A 70 7.25 2.79 -1.49
CA SER A 70 6.37 1.93 -2.28
C SER A 70 7.05 0.78 -3.03
N LEU A 71 6.24 -0.08 -3.66
CA LEU A 71 6.66 -1.04 -4.68
C LEU A 71 6.13 -0.60 -6.07
N PRO A 72 6.72 0.42 -6.71
CA PRO A 72 6.01 1.19 -7.74
C PRO A 72 6.02 0.56 -9.15
N GLY A 73 6.73 -0.55 -9.36
CA GLY A 73 6.98 -1.12 -10.69
C GLY A 73 7.83 -0.20 -11.58
N SER A 74 8.05 -0.60 -12.83
CA SER A 74 8.91 0.14 -13.78
C SER A 74 8.24 1.42 -14.33
N ASP A 75 6.90 1.48 -14.30
CA ASP A 75 6.13 2.63 -14.77
C ASP A 75 5.93 3.73 -13.72
N LEU A 76 6.14 3.38 -12.44
CA LEU A 76 5.94 4.25 -11.29
C LEU A 76 4.53 4.86 -11.22
N LEU A 77 3.51 4.12 -11.64
CA LEU A 77 2.13 4.61 -11.76
C LEU A 77 1.57 5.14 -10.43
N ASP A 78 1.86 4.47 -9.33
CA ASP A 78 1.37 4.87 -8.02
C ASP A 78 2.01 6.19 -7.56
N VAL A 79 3.30 6.37 -7.86
CA VAL A 79 4.05 7.60 -7.60
C VAL A 79 3.53 8.74 -8.49
N ARG A 80 3.33 8.49 -9.79
CA ARG A 80 2.75 9.47 -10.74
C ARG A 80 1.34 9.89 -10.34
N SER A 81 0.53 8.94 -9.87
CA SER A 81 -0.80 9.20 -9.35
C SER A 81 -0.73 10.08 -8.09
N LEU A 82 0.17 9.78 -7.16
CA LEU A 82 0.33 10.55 -5.92
C LEU A 82 0.96 11.93 -6.15
N TYR A 83 1.83 12.07 -7.16
CA TYR A 83 2.44 13.36 -7.53
C TYR A 83 1.38 14.44 -7.76
N SER A 84 0.26 14.09 -8.42
CA SER A 84 -0.83 15.05 -8.68
C SER A 84 -1.39 15.66 -7.39
N VAL A 85 -1.53 14.85 -6.33
CA VAL A 85 -1.96 15.29 -5.00
C VAL A 85 -0.92 16.20 -4.36
N CYS A 86 0.34 15.80 -4.43
CA CYS A 86 1.45 16.53 -3.83
C CYS A 86 1.62 17.90 -4.50
N ALA A 87 1.53 17.97 -5.83
CA ALA A 87 1.59 19.21 -6.59
C ALA A 87 0.40 20.13 -6.28
N GLU A 88 -0.83 19.61 -6.19
CA GLU A 88 -2.01 20.40 -5.80
C GLU A 88 -1.86 21.00 -4.39
N LYS A 89 -1.21 20.28 -3.48
CA LYS A 89 -0.93 20.73 -2.11
C LYS A 89 0.36 21.54 -1.98
N GLU A 90 1.10 21.74 -3.06
CA GLU A 90 2.43 22.37 -3.08
C GLU A 90 3.42 21.73 -2.07
N VAL A 91 3.40 20.40 -1.97
CA VAL A 91 4.29 19.62 -1.10
C VAL A 91 5.22 18.78 -1.96
N ARG A 92 6.53 18.82 -1.69
CA ARG A 92 7.49 17.96 -2.37
C ARG A 92 7.27 16.49 -2.01
N LEU A 93 7.25 15.61 -3.00
CA LEU A 93 7.21 14.16 -2.84
C LEU A 93 8.64 13.61 -2.82
N LYS A 94 9.05 13.01 -1.71
CA LYS A 94 10.29 12.22 -1.61
C LYS A 94 9.96 10.74 -1.57
N PHE A 95 10.11 10.06 -2.70
CA PHE A 95 9.78 8.63 -2.81
C PHE A 95 11.02 7.74 -2.76
N VAL A 96 10.90 6.58 -2.11
CA VAL A 96 11.86 5.47 -2.20
C VAL A 96 11.08 4.23 -2.60
N GLY A 97 11.57 3.51 -3.60
CA GLY A 97 10.93 2.30 -4.09
C GLY A 97 11.86 1.09 -4.12
N LEU A 98 11.24 -0.10 -4.10
CA LEU A 98 11.87 -1.33 -4.56
C LEU A 98 11.12 -1.85 -5.78
N ASN A 99 11.85 -2.34 -6.76
CA ASN A 99 11.28 -3.06 -7.89
C ASN A 99 12.19 -4.21 -8.26
N GLU A 100 11.68 -5.43 -8.24
CA GLU A 100 12.41 -6.58 -8.73
C GLU A 100 12.33 -6.60 -10.26
N VAL A 101 13.46 -6.34 -10.90
CA VAL A 101 13.59 -6.51 -12.35
C VAL A 101 14.24 -7.86 -12.61
N THR A 102 13.65 -8.67 -13.48
CA THR A 102 14.19 -9.99 -13.79
C THR A 102 15.55 -9.84 -14.46
N ALA A 103 16.55 -10.61 -14.02
CA ALA A 103 17.88 -10.57 -14.60
C ALA A 103 17.84 -10.79 -16.13
N GLY A 104 18.31 -9.80 -16.89
CA GLY A 104 18.29 -9.82 -18.35
C GLY A 104 17.15 -9.03 -19.00
N ASP A 105 16.16 -8.59 -18.23
CA ASP A 105 15.09 -7.69 -18.69
C ASP A 105 15.57 -6.24 -18.76
N LYS A 106 16.41 -5.97 -19.76
CA LYS A 106 16.99 -4.64 -20.01
C LYS A 106 15.92 -3.60 -20.38
N GLU A 107 14.81 -4.02 -20.97
CA GLU A 107 13.73 -3.14 -21.37
C GLU A 107 13.02 -2.57 -20.14
N SER A 108 12.62 -3.43 -19.21
CA SER A 108 11.99 -3.02 -17.94
C SER A 108 12.91 -2.14 -17.09
N LEU A 109 14.21 -2.48 -17.01
CA LEU A 109 15.20 -1.66 -16.33
C LEU A 109 15.33 -0.27 -16.96
N MET A 110 15.44 -0.22 -18.29
CA MET A 110 15.53 1.06 -19.03
C MET A 110 14.26 1.89 -18.82
N ASP A 111 13.08 1.26 -18.88
CA ASP A 111 11.80 1.93 -18.66
C ASP A 111 11.69 2.51 -17.24
N GLN A 112 12.17 1.78 -16.23
CA GLN A 112 12.28 2.27 -14.86
C GLN A 112 13.19 3.50 -14.77
N LEU A 113 14.39 3.44 -15.34
CA LEU A 113 15.34 4.55 -15.31
C LEU A 113 14.78 5.82 -15.99
N ILE A 114 14.12 5.66 -17.14
CA ILE A 114 13.43 6.77 -17.83
C ILE A 114 12.32 7.33 -16.94
N SER A 115 11.48 6.48 -16.35
CA SER A 115 10.39 6.90 -15.48
C SER A 115 10.86 7.65 -14.23
N ILE A 116 11.97 7.21 -13.61
CA ILE A 116 12.60 7.92 -12.48
C ILE A 116 13.09 9.29 -12.92
N ASN A 117 13.79 9.36 -14.06
CA ASN A 117 14.34 10.62 -14.57
C ASN A 117 13.23 11.64 -14.89
N GLU A 118 12.15 11.20 -15.54
CA GLU A 118 10.98 12.04 -15.81
C GLU A 118 10.35 12.57 -14.52
N LEU A 119 10.16 11.72 -13.50
CA LEU A 119 9.58 12.13 -12.23
C LEU A 119 10.48 13.10 -11.46
N ARG A 120 11.80 12.84 -11.41
CA ARG A 120 12.78 13.75 -10.78
C ARG A 120 12.85 15.12 -11.46
N GLY A 121 12.47 15.21 -12.73
CA GLY A 121 12.38 16.48 -13.45
C GLY A 121 11.14 17.32 -13.11
N LEU A 122 10.20 16.81 -12.31
CA LEU A 122 8.99 17.53 -11.91
C LEU A 122 9.25 18.44 -10.70
N GLU A 123 8.61 19.61 -10.70
CA GLU A 123 8.80 20.68 -9.70
C GLU A 123 8.64 20.19 -8.24
N PHE A 124 7.61 19.38 -7.97
CA PHE A 124 7.29 18.90 -6.62
C PHE A 124 7.82 17.48 -6.35
N VAL A 125 8.91 17.06 -6.99
CA VAL A 125 9.60 15.80 -6.67
C VAL A 125 10.98 16.09 -6.08
N ASP A 126 11.30 15.44 -4.97
CA ASP A 126 12.60 15.55 -4.33
C ASP A 126 13.66 14.85 -5.21
N PRO A 127 14.77 15.52 -5.58
CA PRO A 127 15.80 14.93 -6.44
C PRO A 127 16.45 13.65 -5.89
N LEU A 128 16.40 13.44 -4.57
CA LEU A 128 16.92 12.24 -3.91
C LEU A 128 15.94 11.05 -3.96
N SER A 129 14.78 11.19 -4.61
CA SER A 129 13.83 10.10 -4.77
C SER A 129 14.37 9.03 -5.70
N ASP A 130 14.24 7.74 -5.40
CA ASP A 130 14.78 6.67 -6.25
C ASP A 130 14.01 5.36 -6.15
N VAL A 131 14.25 4.44 -7.08
CA VAL A 131 13.76 3.05 -7.04
C VAL A 131 14.93 2.09 -7.23
N TYR A 132 15.11 1.20 -6.26
CA TYR A 132 16.22 0.27 -6.23
C TYR A 132 15.80 -1.13 -6.69
N GLU A 133 16.70 -1.81 -7.40
CA GLU A 133 16.54 -3.21 -7.81
C GLU A 133 16.79 -4.15 -6.63
N ASP A 134 15.75 -4.45 -5.86
CA ASP A 134 15.78 -5.45 -4.79
C ASP A 134 14.34 -5.94 -4.49
N GLN A 135 14.24 -6.98 -3.67
CA GLN A 135 12.97 -7.52 -3.19
C GLN A 135 12.64 -7.01 -1.78
N LEU A 136 11.35 -6.88 -1.44
CA LEU A 136 10.91 -6.43 -0.12
C LEU A 136 11.37 -7.40 0.98
N GLU A 137 11.29 -8.69 0.71
CA GLU A 137 11.68 -9.81 1.58
C GLU A 137 13.14 -9.67 2.04
N ARG A 138 13.98 -9.02 1.24
CA ARG A 138 15.39 -8.82 1.54
C ARG A 138 15.63 -7.73 2.58
N LEU A 139 14.59 -7.02 3.07
CA LEU A 139 14.67 -6.16 4.25
C LEU A 139 15.27 -6.87 5.47
N CYS A 140 15.03 -8.18 5.61
CA CYS A 140 15.55 -8.98 6.72
C CYS A 140 16.97 -9.51 6.50
N VAL A 141 17.51 -9.39 5.29
CA VAL A 141 18.87 -9.82 4.95
C VAL A 141 19.84 -8.68 5.27
N ASN A 142 20.86 -8.96 6.07
CA ASN A 142 21.85 -7.96 6.45
C ASN A 142 22.63 -7.47 5.22
N LYS A 143 22.79 -6.15 5.10
CA LYS A 143 23.49 -5.46 4.00
C LYS A 143 22.87 -5.66 2.61
N SER A 144 21.60 -6.07 2.53
CA SER A 144 20.85 -6.00 1.27
C SER A 144 20.59 -4.54 0.87
N ILE A 145 20.30 -4.31 -0.41
CA ILE A 145 19.95 -2.96 -0.89
C ILE A 145 18.67 -2.49 -0.20
N ALA A 146 17.67 -3.38 -0.07
CA ALA A 146 16.46 -3.12 0.67
C ALA A 146 16.74 -2.65 2.10
N GLN A 147 17.60 -3.34 2.86
CA GLN A 147 17.89 -2.94 4.24
C GLN A 147 18.65 -1.59 4.29
N GLU A 148 19.68 -1.41 3.45
CA GLU A 148 20.47 -0.17 3.44
C GLU A 148 19.60 1.05 3.06
N GLN A 149 18.78 0.92 2.02
CA GLN A 149 18.04 2.05 1.47
C GLN A 149 16.72 2.33 2.19
N ILE A 150 16.05 1.32 2.75
CA ILE A 150 14.77 1.52 3.44
C ILE A 150 14.94 1.71 4.94
N ILE A 151 15.72 0.84 5.60
CA ILE A 151 15.80 0.82 7.06
C ILE A 151 16.89 1.76 7.57
N LYS A 152 18.06 1.78 6.92
CA LYS A 152 19.20 2.56 7.40
C LYS A 152 19.21 3.99 6.88
N ALA A 153 18.88 4.21 5.61
CA ALA A 153 18.92 5.54 5.00
C ALA A 153 17.73 6.44 5.40
N SER A 154 16.64 5.86 5.92
CA SER A 154 15.44 6.61 6.33
C SER A 154 15.00 6.24 7.75
N THR A 155 14.83 7.26 8.60
CA THR A 155 14.33 7.08 9.96
C THR A 155 12.88 6.61 10.00
N SER A 156 12.02 7.24 9.19
CA SER A 156 10.62 6.87 9.05
C SER A 156 10.03 7.43 7.75
N TYR A 157 8.85 6.91 7.40
CA TYR A 157 8.02 7.32 6.27
C TYR A 157 6.70 7.90 6.76
N ASP A 158 6.13 8.82 5.99
CA ASP A 158 4.77 9.32 6.23
C ASP A 158 3.74 8.35 5.67
N VAL A 159 4.07 7.73 4.54
CA VAL A 159 3.21 6.76 3.85
C VAL A 159 4.06 5.59 3.36
N ILE A 160 3.59 4.39 3.65
CA ILE A 160 4.13 3.14 3.12
C ILE A 160 3.02 2.47 2.31
N ASN A 161 3.25 2.22 1.02
CA ASN A 161 2.30 1.58 0.14
C ASN A 161 2.89 0.32 -0.52
N ILE A 162 2.45 -0.84 -0.04
CA ILE A 162 2.90 -2.15 -0.52
C ILE A 162 1.82 -2.74 -1.43
N ASP A 163 1.87 -2.46 -2.74
CA ASP A 163 0.98 -3.08 -3.74
C ASP A 163 1.61 -4.36 -4.29
N LEU A 164 1.11 -5.53 -3.87
CA LEU A 164 1.59 -6.83 -4.31
C LEU A 164 0.61 -7.46 -5.29
N CYS A 165 1.15 -8.06 -6.34
CA CYS A 165 0.37 -8.92 -7.23
C CYS A 165 0.04 -10.29 -6.61
N ARG A 166 0.82 -10.70 -5.60
CA ARG A 166 0.73 -12.00 -4.90
C ARG A 166 0.06 -11.85 -3.53
N SER A 167 -0.01 -12.94 -2.76
CA SER A 167 -0.47 -12.85 -1.37
C SER A 167 0.71 -12.64 -0.42
N ILE A 168 0.58 -11.72 0.54
CA ILE A 168 1.48 -11.65 1.70
C ILE A 168 1.41 -12.91 2.56
N LEU A 169 0.39 -13.76 2.36
CA LEU A 169 0.13 -14.96 3.14
C LEU A 169 0.52 -16.26 2.42
N GLU A 170 1.25 -16.19 1.31
CA GLU A 170 1.51 -17.38 0.48
C GLU A 170 2.54 -18.36 1.07
N SER A 171 3.46 -17.86 1.91
CA SER A 171 4.51 -18.66 2.54
C SER A 171 4.04 -19.34 3.83
N PRO A 172 4.64 -20.48 4.23
CA PRO A 172 4.40 -21.03 5.56
C PRO A 172 4.88 -20.07 6.65
N PRO A 173 4.12 -19.86 7.74
CA PRO A 173 4.56 -19.01 8.85
C PRO A 173 5.84 -19.54 9.51
N LYS A 174 6.79 -18.64 9.82
CA LYS A 174 8.13 -18.99 10.37
C LYS A 174 8.95 -19.87 9.43
N ASP A 175 8.83 -19.65 8.12
CA ASP A 175 9.74 -20.24 7.14
C ASP A 175 11.20 -19.87 7.48
N LYS A 176 12.13 -20.73 7.08
CA LYS A 176 13.57 -20.50 7.21
C LYS A 176 14.06 -19.43 6.24
N GLN A 177 13.39 -19.25 5.11
CA GLN A 177 13.68 -18.20 4.16
C GLN A 177 12.91 -16.92 4.50
N SER A 178 13.55 -15.78 4.27
CA SER A 178 12.91 -14.48 4.45
C SER A 178 11.70 -14.37 3.52
N ASN A 179 10.56 -13.95 4.08
CA ASN A 179 9.28 -13.86 3.38
C ASN A 179 8.59 -12.52 3.73
N TYR A 180 7.40 -12.30 3.18
CA TYR A 180 6.63 -11.07 3.42
C TYR A 180 6.29 -10.85 4.90
N TYR A 181 6.06 -11.90 5.71
CA TYR A 181 5.78 -11.73 7.13
C TYR A 181 6.95 -11.07 7.85
N ASP A 182 8.15 -11.57 7.63
CA ASP A 182 9.35 -11.07 8.30
C ASP A 182 9.66 -9.63 7.86
N ALA A 183 9.59 -9.36 6.55
CA ALA A 183 9.86 -8.05 5.99
C ALA A 183 8.86 -6.99 6.46
N LEU A 184 7.55 -7.29 6.39
CA LEU A 184 6.51 -6.37 6.84
C LEU A 184 6.53 -6.18 8.35
N PHE A 185 6.74 -7.25 9.13
CA PHE A 185 6.86 -7.11 10.58
C PHE A 185 8.05 -6.22 10.97
N LYS A 186 9.21 -6.41 10.32
CA LYS A 186 10.40 -5.56 10.51
C LYS A 186 10.10 -4.11 10.12
N LEU A 187 9.42 -3.88 9.00
CA LEU A 187 9.08 -2.53 8.53
C LEU A 187 8.08 -1.83 9.46
N LEU A 188 7.03 -2.52 9.91
CA LEU A 188 6.04 -2.00 10.86
C LEU A 188 6.69 -1.65 12.20
N ARG A 189 7.59 -2.51 12.72
CA ARG A 189 8.35 -2.23 13.93
C ARG A 189 9.32 -1.07 13.76
N HIS A 190 10.06 -1.01 12.64
CA HIS A 190 10.93 0.12 12.34
C HIS A 190 10.16 1.45 12.34
N GLN A 191 8.98 1.49 11.73
CA GLN A 191 8.10 2.67 11.80
C GLN A 191 7.68 3.00 13.23
N ALA A 192 7.20 2.01 13.98
CA ALA A 192 6.72 2.22 15.34
C ALA A 192 7.84 2.70 16.29
N ASP A 193 9.05 2.19 16.12
CA ASP A 193 10.20 2.50 16.98
C ASP A 193 10.79 3.90 16.70
N ASN A 194 10.63 4.42 15.47
CA ASN A 194 11.29 5.66 15.04
C ASN A 194 10.35 6.83 14.78
N ARG A 195 9.03 6.62 14.83
CA ARG A 195 8.06 7.66 14.48
C ARG A 195 7.09 7.96 15.62
N THR A 196 6.80 9.24 15.81
CA THR A 196 5.79 9.74 16.78
C THR A 196 4.60 10.43 16.12
N GLU A 197 4.76 10.92 14.88
CA GLU A 197 3.68 11.54 14.11
C GLU A 197 2.79 10.47 13.46
N ASP A 198 1.52 10.81 13.20
CA ASP A 198 0.60 9.94 12.48
C ASP A 198 1.15 9.58 11.09
N TRP A 199 0.85 8.38 10.61
CA TRP A 199 1.31 7.87 9.30
C TRP A 199 0.35 6.86 8.70
N LEU A 200 0.57 6.54 7.42
CA LEU A 200 -0.27 5.62 6.66
C LEU A 200 0.48 4.37 6.27
N PHE A 201 -0.20 3.23 6.43
CA PHE A 201 0.21 1.97 5.86
C PHE A 201 -0.87 1.48 4.90
N PHE A 202 -0.51 1.25 3.65
CA PHE A 202 -1.33 0.59 2.65
C PHE A 202 -0.69 -0.74 2.27
N VAL A 203 -1.52 -1.76 2.13
CA VAL A 203 -1.11 -3.04 1.56
C VAL A 203 -2.21 -3.55 0.66
N THR A 204 -1.86 -3.92 -0.57
CA THR A 204 -2.76 -4.61 -1.48
C THR A 204 -2.24 -6.01 -1.73
N THR A 205 -3.09 -7.00 -1.54
CA THR A 205 -2.68 -8.40 -1.52
C THR A 205 -3.81 -9.32 -1.94
N ARG A 206 -3.45 -10.47 -2.51
CA ARG A 206 -4.40 -11.56 -2.77
C ARG A 206 -4.87 -12.21 -1.47
N THR A 207 -6.15 -12.52 -1.36
CA THR A 207 -6.79 -13.12 -0.17
C THR A 207 -7.66 -14.34 -0.48
N ASN A 208 -7.68 -14.79 -1.75
CA ASN A 208 -8.36 -16.03 -2.15
C ASN A 208 -7.66 -17.29 -1.59
N LYS A 209 -8.46 -18.34 -1.37
CA LYS A 209 -8.08 -19.54 -0.61
C LYS A 209 -6.84 -20.26 -1.15
N ASP A 210 -6.68 -20.32 -2.46
CA ASP A 210 -5.53 -20.93 -3.16
C ASP A 210 -4.24 -20.11 -3.05
N MET A 211 -4.32 -18.84 -2.65
CA MET A 211 -3.16 -17.94 -2.49
C MET A 211 -2.73 -17.78 -1.03
N VAL A 212 -3.50 -18.30 -0.07
CA VAL A 212 -3.22 -18.19 1.36
C VAL A 212 -2.77 -19.55 1.90
N HIS A 213 -1.59 -19.57 2.51
CA HIS A 213 -1.07 -20.79 3.11
C HIS A 213 -1.96 -21.27 4.26
N GLU A 214 -2.26 -22.58 4.29
CA GLU A 214 -3.19 -23.17 5.25
C GLU A 214 -2.79 -22.90 6.71
N ASP A 215 -1.50 -23.02 7.04
CA ASP A 215 -1.00 -22.73 8.38
C ASP A 215 -1.12 -21.25 8.78
N ALA A 216 -1.04 -20.33 7.83
CA ALA A 216 -1.26 -18.91 8.09
C ALA A 216 -2.73 -18.66 8.42
N PHE A 217 -3.63 -19.26 7.63
CA PHE A 217 -5.06 -19.21 7.87
C PHE A 217 -5.44 -19.80 9.25
N LYS A 218 -4.92 -20.98 9.60
CA LYS A 218 -5.14 -21.59 10.93
C LYS A 218 -4.65 -20.72 12.09
N LYS A 219 -3.55 -19.98 11.90
CA LYS A 219 -3.09 -19.01 12.91
C LYS A 219 -4.06 -17.84 13.07
N PHE A 220 -4.61 -17.32 11.98
CA PHE A 220 -5.63 -16.26 12.07
C PHE A 220 -6.91 -16.74 12.76
N VAL A 221 -7.34 -17.98 12.51
CA VAL A 221 -8.45 -18.61 13.25
C VAL A 221 -8.16 -18.60 14.75
N ALA A 222 -7.04 -19.20 15.18
CA ALA A 222 -6.69 -19.31 16.60
C ALA A 222 -6.56 -17.94 17.29
N VAL A 223 -5.99 -16.95 16.60
CA VAL A 223 -5.87 -15.58 17.12
C VAL A 223 -7.24 -14.95 17.31
N LEU A 224 -8.14 -15.11 16.35
CA LEU A 224 -9.46 -14.49 16.43
C LEU A 224 -10.33 -15.15 17.51
N GLU A 225 -10.30 -16.48 17.63
CA GLU A 225 -10.96 -17.21 18.72
C GLU A 225 -10.43 -16.79 20.10
N GLY A 226 -9.10 -16.64 20.23
CA GLY A 226 -8.49 -16.12 21.47
C GLY A 226 -8.94 -14.70 21.80
N ILE A 227 -9.21 -13.86 20.79
CA ILE A 227 -9.80 -12.53 21.02
C ILE A 227 -11.25 -12.66 21.49
N PHE A 228 -12.05 -13.55 20.92
CA PHE A 228 -13.44 -13.76 21.36
C PHE A 228 -13.53 -14.24 22.80
N ASP A 229 -12.55 -14.99 23.29
CA ASP A 229 -12.49 -15.42 24.69
C ASP A 229 -12.17 -14.26 25.64
N LEU A 230 -11.40 -13.26 25.19
CA LEU A 230 -10.93 -12.14 26.00
C LEU A 230 -11.77 -10.86 25.87
N ASP A 231 -12.41 -10.63 24.72
CA ASP A 231 -13.08 -9.39 24.35
C ASP A 231 -14.47 -9.68 23.78
N GLN A 232 -15.47 -9.67 24.69
CA GLN A 232 -16.87 -9.92 24.37
C GLN A 232 -17.39 -8.96 23.30
N THR A 233 -16.95 -7.70 23.33
CA THR A 233 -17.44 -6.67 22.41
C THR A 233 -17.08 -7.00 20.97
N VAL A 234 -15.89 -7.57 20.73
CA VAL A 234 -15.49 -8.01 19.38
C VAL A 234 -16.36 -9.17 18.91
N TYR A 235 -16.61 -10.16 19.76
CA TYR A 235 -17.48 -11.29 19.42
C TYR A 235 -18.92 -10.85 19.13
N ASP A 236 -19.49 -9.98 19.96
CA ASP A 236 -20.83 -9.44 19.75
C ASP A 236 -20.91 -8.67 18.43
N LYS A 237 -19.87 -7.87 18.12
CA LYS A 237 -19.80 -7.13 16.87
C LYS A 237 -19.73 -8.03 15.64
N CYS A 238 -19.01 -9.16 15.72
CA CYS A 238 -18.98 -10.16 14.66
C CYS A 238 -20.37 -10.74 14.37
N ASN A 239 -21.15 -11.02 15.42
CA ASN A 239 -22.51 -11.52 15.29
C ASN A 239 -23.47 -10.45 14.77
N GLU A 240 -23.40 -9.23 15.31
CA GLU A 240 -24.22 -8.08 14.89
C GLU A 240 -24.08 -7.82 13.39
N LEU A 241 -22.85 -7.86 12.88
CA LEU A 241 -22.53 -7.54 11.48
C LEU A 241 -22.54 -8.77 10.56
N ASN A 242 -22.90 -9.95 11.07
CA ASN A 242 -22.89 -11.22 10.33
C ASN A 242 -21.57 -11.45 9.56
N ILE A 243 -20.44 -11.20 10.24
CA ILE A 243 -19.10 -11.37 9.65
C ILE A 243 -18.86 -12.82 9.24
N PHE A 244 -19.42 -13.74 10.02
CA PHE A 244 -19.40 -15.17 9.76
C PHE A 244 -20.83 -15.67 9.69
N SER A 245 -21.08 -16.67 8.86
CA SER A 245 -22.35 -17.40 8.86
C SER A 245 -22.56 -18.12 10.20
N LYS A 246 -23.82 -18.39 10.55
CA LYS A 246 -24.19 -18.96 11.86
C LYS A 246 -23.66 -20.38 12.04
N GLU A 247 -23.47 -21.08 10.93
CA GLU A 247 -22.91 -22.43 10.87
C GLU A 247 -21.39 -22.44 11.06
N VAL A 248 -20.73 -21.31 10.78
CA VAL A 248 -19.27 -21.14 10.88
C VAL A 248 -18.85 -20.66 12.26
N LEU A 249 -19.51 -19.65 12.83
CA LEU A 249 -19.18 -19.15 14.17
C LEU A 249 -20.14 -19.72 15.21
N VAL A 250 -19.72 -20.78 15.91
CA VAL A 250 -20.52 -21.46 16.93
C VAL A 250 -19.80 -21.40 18.27
N GLY A 251 -20.44 -20.78 19.27
CA GLY A 251 -19.90 -20.75 20.64
C GLY A 251 -18.49 -20.15 20.73
N ARG A 252 -18.22 -19.06 19.99
CA ARG A 252 -16.90 -18.40 19.88
C ARG A 252 -15.82 -19.24 19.21
N ARG A 253 -16.18 -20.29 18.47
CA ARG A 253 -15.27 -21.11 17.69
C ARG A 253 -15.65 -21.09 16.23
N ILE A 254 -14.64 -21.15 15.37
CA ILE A 254 -14.76 -21.09 13.92
C ILE A 254 -14.65 -22.51 13.39
N ASP A 255 -15.73 -23.02 12.81
CA ASP A 255 -15.75 -24.31 12.13
C ASP A 255 -15.13 -24.16 10.73
N ILE A 256 -13.85 -24.52 10.62
CA ILE A 256 -13.09 -24.46 9.37
C ILE A 256 -13.65 -25.40 8.30
N GLU A 257 -14.23 -26.55 8.69
CA GLU A 257 -14.75 -27.53 7.73
C GLU A 257 -16.01 -27.01 7.02
N ARG A 258 -16.75 -26.13 7.69
CA ARG A 258 -17.99 -25.54 7.18
C ARG A 258 -17.82 -24.11 6.64
N ILE A 259 -16.58 -23.62 6.56
CA ILE A 259 -16.33 -22.23 6.20
C ILE A 259 -16.75 -21.93 4.76
N ASP A 260 -17.73 -21.05 4.62
CA ASP A 260 -18.16 -20.53 3.32
C ASP A 260 -17.14 -19.50 2.78
N PRO A 261 -17.13 -19.23 1.47
CA PRO A 261 -16.15 -18.32 0.85
C PRO A 261 -16.15 -16.90 1.44
N VAL A 262 -17.31 -16.37 1.83
CA VAL A 262 -17.43 -15.02 2.40
C VAL A 262 -16.84 -14.99 3.80
N SER A 263 -17.23 -15.93 4.66
CA SER A 263 -16.66 -16.11 6.00
C SER A 263 -15.14 -16.32 5.94
N TYR A 264 -14.63 -17.06 4.96
CA TYR A 264 -13.20 -17.25 4.73
C TYR A 264 -12.48 -15.92 4.46
N ASN A 265 -12.97 -15.14 3.50
CA ASN A 265 -12.37 -13.85 3.13
C ASN A 265 -12.45 -12.85 4.29
N ASN A 266 -13.57 -12.81 5.00
CA ASN A 266 -13.74 -11.99 6.20
C ASN A 266 -12.74 -12.37 7.30
N LEU A 267 -12.50 -13.67 7.52
CA LEU A 267 -11.50 -14.15 8.47
C LEU A 267 -10.10 -13.67 8.08
N VAL A 268 -9.72 -13.85 6.81
CA VAL A 268 -8.40 -13.44 6.31
C VAL A 268 -8.22 -11.93 6.44
N ASN A 269 -9.21 -11.13 6.04
CA ASN A 269 -9.16 -9.67 6.13
C ASN A 269 -9.07 -9.19 7.59
N ALA A 270 -9.87 -9.76 8.49
CA ALA A 270 -9.82 -9.47 9.91
C ALA A 270 -8.46 -9.89 10.53
N GLY A 271 -7.94 -11.04 10.11
CA GLY A 271 -6.62 -11.56 10.51
C GLY A 271 -5.48 -10.61 10.13
N ILE A 272 -5.46 -10.11 8.88
CA ILE A 272 -4.48 -9.11 8.42
C ILE A 272 -4.60 -7.83 9.26
N GLY A 273 -5.80 -7.28 9.40
CA GLY A 273 -6.02 -6.05 10.18
C GLY A 273 -5.58 -6.20 11.64
N LYS A 274 -5.86 -7.37 12.25
CA LYS A 274 -5.43 -7.68 13.61
C LYS A 274 -3.92 -7.88 13.72
N TRP A 275 -3.29 -8.54 12.73
CA TRP A 275 -1.86 -8.76 12.70
C TRP A 275 -1.09 -7.44 12.63
N VAL A 276 -1.50 -6.51 11.77
CA VAL A 276 -0.93 -5.15 11.70
C VAL A 276 -1.07 -4.42 13.05
N LEU A 277 -2.28 -4.44 13.64
CA LEU A 277 -2.52 -3.83 14.95
C LEU A 277 -1.58 -4.41 16.03
N SER A 278 -1.43 -5.73 16.09
CA SER A 278 -0.55 -6.36 17.08
C SER A 278 0.93 -6.08 16.82
N ALA A 279 1.39 -6.08 15.56
CA ALA A 279 2.76 -5.69 15.24
C ALA A 279 3.10 -4.29 15.77
N LEU A 280 2.13 -3.37 15.72
CA LEU A 280 2.29 -1.99 16.15
C LEU A 280 2.08 -1.75 17.65
N ALA A 281 1.19 -2.51 18.31
CA ALA A 281 0.74 -2.23 19.67
C ALA A 281 1.36 -3.14 20.75
N ASP A 282 1.83 -4.34 20.42
CA ASP A 282 2.22 -5.35 21.42
C ASP A 282 3.47 -4.96 22.24
N ARG A 283 4.25 -3.98 21.77
CA ARG A 283 5.47 -3.49 22.46
C ARG A 283 5.66 -1.97 22.30
N PRO A 284 6.10 -1.26 23.36
CA PRO A 284 6.50 0.13 23.26
C PRO A 284 7.70 0.36 22.32
N PRO A 285 7.77 1.49 21.59
CA PRO A 285 6.72 2.50 21.45
C PRO A 285 5.50 1.94 20.71
N ALA A 286 4.32 2.10 21.32
CA ALA A 286 3.09 1.48 20.82
C ALA A 286 2.37 2.42 19.86
N HIS A 287 1.78 1.85 18.82
CA HIS A 287 0.89 2.55 17.91
C HIS A 287 -0.45 1.83 17.84
N LYS A 288 -1.54 2.59 17.81
CA LYS A 288 -2.83 2.07 17.34
C LYS A 288 -2.94 2.24 15.83
N SER A 289 -3.62 1.30 15.19
CA SER A 289 -3.99 1.39 13.77
C SER A 289 -5.51 1.39 13.63
N LYS A 290 -6.05 2.41 12.97
CA LYS A 290 -7.43 2.41 12.48
C LYS A 290 -7.43 1.83 11.07
N MET A 291 -8.07 0.67 10.88
CA MET A 291 -8.28 0.11 9.55
C MET A 291 -9.34 0.93 8.83
N LEU A 292 -8.95 1.51 7.70
CA LEU A 292 -9.79 2.30 6.81
C LEU A 292 -10.70 1.38 5.97
N SER A 293 -11.59 1.98 5.18
CA SER A 293 -12.43 1.22 4.25
C SER A 293 -11.58 0.35 3.33
N LEU A 294 -11.98 -0.91 3.19
CA LEU A 294 -11.34 -1.88 2.31
C LEU A 294 -11.93 -1.76 0.91
N PHE A 295 -11.08 -1.92 -0.08
CA PHE A 295 -11.48 -1.93 -1.49
C PHE A 295 -11.09 -3.27 -2.08
N GLY A 296 -12.08 -4.02 -2.57
CA GLY A 296 -11.91 -5.35 -3.14
C GLY A 296 -12.20 -5.35 -4.64
N TYR A 297 -11.42 -6.13 -5.40
CA TYR A 297 -11.70 -6.42 -6.80
C TYR A 297 -11.18 -7.81 -7.16
N ASN A 298 -11.55 -8.30 -8.35
CA ASN A 298 -11.08 -9.57 -8.87
C ASN A 298 -10.01 -9.35 -9.94
N VAL A 299 -8.85 -10.00 -9.80
CA VAL A 299 -7.79 -9.94 -10.82
C VAL A 299 -8.28 -10.61 -12.11
N PHE A 300 -8.91 -11.77 -11.95
CA PHE A 300 -9.55 -12.53 -13.01
C PHE A 300 -11.01 -12.81 -12.62
N PRO A 301 -11.96 -12.79 -13.55
CA PRO A 301 -13.32 -13.26 -13.27
C PRO A 301 -13.24 -14.73 -12.82
N GLN A 302 -13.51 -15.01 -11.54
CA GLN A 302 -13.49 -16.37 -10.96
C GLN A 302 -14.89 -16.95 -10.89
N ASP A 303 -15.05 -18.28 -10.85
CA ASP A 303 -16.35 -18.99 -10.96
C ASP A 303 -17.35 -18.71 -9.83
N ASP A 304 -16.92 -18.50 -8.58
CA ASP A 304 -17.76 -18.03 -7.47
C ASP A 304 -16.87 -17.59 -6.29
N GLY A 305 -17.18 -16.46 -5.64
CA GLY A 305 -16.47 -16.04 -4.43
C GLY A 305 -16.40 -14.52 -4.20
N PRO A 306 -15.99 -14.09 -2.99
CA PRO A 306 -15.70 -12.69 -2.69
C PRO A 306 -14.47 -12.21 -3.48
N CYS A 307 -14.20 -10.91 -3.44
CA CYS A 307 -13.04 -10.30 -4.09
C CYS A 307 -11.73 -11.03 -3.72
N ASP A 308 -10.93 -11.36 -4.75
CA ASP A 308 -9.66 -12.08 -4.59
C ASP A 308 -8.45 -11.18 -4.31
N MET A 309 -8.57 -9.88 -4.56
CA MET A 309 -7.55 -8.86 -4.29
C MET A 309 -8.14 -7.77 -3.40
N MET A 310 -7.47 -7.52 -2.29
CA MET A 310 -7.93 -6.59 -1.26
C MET A 310 -6.88 -5.50 -1.02
N SER A 311 -7.31 -4.24 -1.09
CA SER A 311 -6.51 -3.07 -0.72
C SER A 311 -6.89 -2.58 0.67
N PHE A 312 -5.97 -2.73 1.60
CA PHE A 312 -6.07 -2.30 2.98
C PHE A 312 -5.41 -0.93 3.15
N GLY A 313 -6.01 -0.09 3.99
CA GLY A 313 -5.40 1.15 4.46
C GLY A 313 -5.48 1.24 5.97
N PHE A 314 -4.43 1.76 6.60
CA PHE A 314 -4.35 1.91 8.04
C PHE A 314 -3.86 3.33 8.37
N TRP A 315 -4.60 4.01 9.23
CA TRP A 315 -4.14 5.24 9.87
C TRP A 315 -3.50 4.89 11.21
N CYS A 316 -2.19 5.04 11.29
CA CYS A 316 -1.38 4.66 12.44
C CYS A 316 -1.06 5.87 13.30
N LYS A 317 -1.27 5.76 14.61
CA LYS A 317 -1.07 6.83 15.59
C LYS A 317 -0.31 6.34 16.81
N HIS A 318 0.74 7.06 17.19
CA HIS A 318 1.52 6.78 18.39
C HIS A 318 0.66 6.93 19.66
N ILE A 319 0.82 5.98 20.59
CA ILE A 319 0.26 6.03 21.94
C ILE A 319 1.39 6.40 22.89
N PRO A 320 1.40 7.64 23.44
CA PRO A 320 2.46 8.06 24.34
C PRO A 320 2.55 7.18 25.59
N ASN A 321 3.77 6.73 25.93
CA ASN A 321 4.01 6.00 27.17
C ASN A 321 3.77 6.91 28.39
N LYS A 322 3.05 6.37 29.37
CA LYS A 322 2.91 6.98 30.70
C LYS A 322 4.16 6.67 31.51
N ALA A 323 4.75 7.67 32.15
CA ALA A 323 5.90 7.48 33.03
C ALA A 323 5.71 8.22 34.35
N VAL A 324 6.06 7.56 35.45
CA VAL A 324 6.14 8.14 36.80
C VAL A 324 7.57 7.93 37.28
N ASP A 325 8.16 8.95 37.90
CA ASP A 325 9.49 8.82 38.48
C ASP A 325 9.45 7.93 39.73
N ALA A 326 9.95 6.70 39.58
CA ALA A 326 9.98 5.72 40.65
C ALA A 326 10.86 6.13 41.84
N PHE A 327 11.81 7.06 41.65
CA PHE A 327 12.66 7.57 42.74
C PHE A 327 11.98 8.71 43.52
N GLY A 328 10.85 9.21 43.04
CA GLY A 328 10.08 10.27 43.72
C GLY A 328 10.76 11.64 43.74
N LEU A 329 11.73 11.88 42.85
CA LEU A 329 12.39 13.19 42.71
C LEU A 329 11.53 14.16 41.89
N ALA A 330 10.81 13.65 40.89
CA ALA A 330 9.85 14.42 40.11
C ALA A 330 8.44 14.34 40.70
N GLY A 331 7.82 15.51 40.95
CA GLY A 331 6.44 15.61 41.46
C GLY A 331 5.36 15.40 40.40
N SER A 332 5.73 15.36 39.13
CA SER A 332 4.80 15.20 37.99
C SER A 332 5.27 14.06 37.09
N GLY A 333 4.37 13.12 36.78
CA GLY A 333 4.62 12.12 35.74
C GLY A 333 4.48 12.69 34.33
N VAL A 334 4.92 11.91 33.34
CA VAL A 334 4.86 12.26 31.91
C VAL A 334 3.69 11.54 31.26
N ASN A 335 2.93 12.25 30.41
CA ASN A 335 1.80 11.73 29.64
C ASN A 335 0.72 11.02 30.47
N LEU A 336 0.51 11.38 31.74
CA LEU A 336 -0.43 10.68 32.62
C LEU A 336 -1.87 10.67 32.07
N ASN A 337 -2.25 11.69 31.29
CA ASN A 337 -3.55 11.82 30.62
C ASN A 337 -3.63 11.08 29.28
N ALA A 338 -2.58 10.38 28.85
CA ALA A 338 -2.61 9.62 27.61
C ALA A 338 -3.69 8.52 27.68
N GLU A 339 -4.20 8.17 26.50
CA GLU A 339 -5.15 7.08 26.33
C GLU A 339 -4.60 5.78 26.92
N ASP A 340 -5.46 5.02 27.57
CA ASP A 340 -5.12 3.67 28.04
C ASP A 340 -4.92 2.72 26.84
N LEU A 341 -3.83 1.92 26.89
CA LEU A 341 -3.41 1.08 25.76
C LEU A 341 -4.43 -0.03 25.48
N ASP A 342 -4.93 -0.71 26.51
CA ASP A 342 -5.90 -1.80 26.35
C ASP A 342 -7.21 -1.28 25.77
N SER A 343 -7.67 -0.13 26.25
CA SER A 343 -8.85 0.57 25.72
C SER A 343 -8.67 0.98 24.25
N ALA A 344 -7.49 1.48 23.88
CA ALA A 344 -7.17 1.84 22.49
C ALA A 344 -7.16 0.59 21.58
N ILE A 345 -6.56 -0.50 22.06
CA ILE A 345 -6.49 -1.78 21.33
C ILE A 345 -7.89 -2.39 21.16
N SER A 346 -8.73 -2.41 22.19
CA SER A 346 -10.10 -2.95 22.07
C SER A 346 -10.93 -2.18 21.04
N ARG A 347 -10.89 -0.84 21.05
CA ARG A 347 -11.52 -0.02 20.00
C ARG A 347 -10.98 -0.31 18.60
N ALA A 348 -9.67 -0.50 18.47
CA ALA A 348 -9.07 -0.83 17.18
C ALA A 348 -9.50 -2.22 16.68
N ARG A 349 -9.68 -3.22 17.57
CA ARG A 349 -10.22 -4.54 17.20
C ARG A 349 -11.65 -4.45 16.69
N VAL A 350 -12.51 -3.68 17.36
CA VAL A 350 -13.89 -3.43 16.89
C VAL A 350 -13.87 -2.75 15.52
N ASN A 351 -13.03 -1.72 15.34
CA ASN A 351 -12.89 -1.06 14.05
C ASN A 351 -12.43 -2.01 12.93
N VAL A 352 -11.57 -2.99 13.21
CA VAL A 352 -11.20 -4.02 12.22
C VAL A 352 -12.44 -4.75 11.72
N ILE A 353 -13.30 -5.19 12.62
CA ILE A 353 -14.54 -5.90 12.28
C ILE A 353 -15.51 -5.02 11.48
N GLU A 354 -15.67 -3.76 11.88
CA GLU A 354 -16.53 -2.80 11.17
C GLU A 354 -16.04 -2.48 9.76
N SER A 355 -14.72 -2.47 9.55
CA SER A 355 -14.16 -2.22 8.21
C SER A 355 -14.31 -3.44 7.31
N VAL A 356 -14.20 -4.67 7.85
CA VAL A 356 -14.46 -5.92 7.12
C VAL A 356 -15.93 -6.00 6.66
N SER A 357 -16.90 -5.54 7.46
CA SER A 357 -18.31 -5.58 7.04
C SER A 357 -18.67 -4.57 5.94
N LYS A 358 -17.78 -3.63 5.61
CA LYS A 358 -18.03 -2.50 4.69
C LYS A 358 -17.05 -2.49 3.52
N VAL A 359 -16.63 -3.66 3.05
CA VAL A 359 -15.79 -3.79 1.86
C VAL A 359 -16.49 -3.16 0.66
N VAL A 360 -15.79 -2.25 -0.02
CA VAL A 360 -16.23 -1.66 -1.29
C VAL A 360 -15.85 -2.62 -2.41
N HIS A 361 -16.83 -3.27 -3.03
CA HIS A 361 -16.62 -4.11 -4.21
C HIS A 361 -16.43 -3.21 -5.44
N VAL A 362 -15.18 -2.95 -5.83
CA VAL A 362 -14.84 -1.98 -6.89
C VAL A 362 -15.38 -2.42 -8.24
N ASP A 363 -15.32 -3.71 -8.59
CA ASP A 363 -15.86 -4.20 -9.87
C ASP A 363 -17.37 -3.92 -10.00
N LEU A 364 -18.12 -4.17 -8.92
CA LEU A 364 -19.55 -3.87 -8.87
C LEU A 364 -19.79 -2.36 -8.91
N HIS A 365 -19.01 -1.57 -8.16
CA HIS A 365 -19.16 -0.12 -8.18
C HIS A 365 -18.89 0.48 -9.57
N MET A 366 -17.94 -0.10 -10.31
CA MET A 366 -17.61 0.27 -11.68
C MET A 366 -18.56 -0.31 -12.73
N SER A 367 -19.56 -1.13 -12.37
CA SER A 367 -20.61 -1.51 -13.31
C SER A 367 -21.45 -0.30 -13.74
N ASN A 368 -21.48 0.74 -12.89
CA ASN A 368 -21.98 2.07 -13.21
C ASN A 368 -21.05 2.75 -14.24
N ASP A 369 -21.63 3.11 -15.39
CA ASP A 369 -20.90 3.71 -16.51
C ASP A 369 -20.28 5.06 -16.17
N ASP A 370 -20.93 5.90 -15.37
CA ASP A 370 -20.39 7.21 -15.00
C ASP A 370 -19.09 7.06 -14.18
N VAL A 371 -19.10 6.10 -13.24
CA VAL A 371 -17.92 5.77 -12.42
C VAL A 371 -16.81 5.19 -13.30
N PHE A 372 -17.16 4.30 -14.23
CA PHE A 372 -16.20 3.73 -15.17
C PHE A 372 -15.56 4.80 -16.06
N GLU A 373 -16.35 5.71 -16.64
CA GLU A 373 -15.85 6.77 -17.50
C GLU A 373 -14.98 7.79 -16.73
N GLU A 374 -15.34 8.14 -15.49
CA GLU A 374 -14.50 8.97 -14.61
C GLU A 374 -13.12 8.32 -14.43
N MET A 375 -13.09 7.03 -14.09
CA MET A 375 -11.85 6.30 -13.84
C MET A 375 -11.07 6.01 -15.11
N LEU A 376 -11.74 5.78 -16.23
CA LEU A 376 -11.10 5.63 -17.54
C LEU A 376 -10.38 6.93 -17.93
N LYS A 377 -11.05 8.07 -17.78
CA LYS A 377 -10.44 9.39 -18.06
C LYS A 377 -9.23 9.66 -17.17
N ALA A 378 -9.35 9.40 -15.86
CA ALA A 378 -8.22 9.54 -14.94
C ALA A 378 -7.05 8.62 -15.33
N SER A 379 -7.36 7.37 -15.67
CA SER A 379 -6.35 6.39 -16.07
C SER A 379 -5.68 6.77 -17.39
N CYS A 380 -6.40 7.37 -18.35
CA CYS A 380 -5.81 7.86 -19.60
C CYS A 380 -4.73 8.92 -19.35
N GLY A 381 -4.96 9.84 -18.40
CA GLY A 381 -3.96 10.82 -17.99
C GLY A 381 -2.71 10.15 -17.42
N LEU A 382 -2.91 9.15 -16.57
CA LEU A 382 -1.81 8.40 -15.96
C LEU A 382 -1.03 7.57 -16.99
N MET A 383 -1.71 6.85 -17.87
CA MET A 383 -1.12 6.08 -18.97
C MET A 383 -0.29 6.96 -19.90
N ARG A 384 -0.81 8.14 -20.28
CA ARG A 384 -0.07 9.12 -21.06
C ARG A 384 1.23 9.54 -20.36
N SER A 385 1.16 9.81 -19.05
CA SER A 385 2.34 10.20 -18.28
C SER A 385 3.41 9.10 -18.21
N ALA A 386 3.03 7.84 -18.41
CA ALA A 386 3.93 6.69 -18.44
C ALA A 386 4.22 6.19 -19.87
N ARG A 387 4.06 7.05 -20.90
CA ARG A 387 4.39 6.79 -22.31
C ARG A 387 3.57 5.65 -22.97
N TYR A 388 2.32 5.45 -22.53
CA TYR A 388 1.40 4.51 -23.19
C TYR A 388 0.57 5.18 -24.29
N ASP A 389 0.21 4.38 -25.29
CA ASP A 389 -0.74 4.75 -26.35
C ASP A 389 -2.17 4.79 -25.77
N VAL A 390 -2.73 6.00 -25.68
CA VAL A 390 -4.01 6.24 -25.01
C VAL A 390 -5.19 5.62 -25.78
N ASP A 391 -5.19 5.65 -27.10
CA ASP A 391 -6.28 5.11 -27.91
C ASP A 391 -6.35 3.58 -27.83
N SER A 392 -5.18 2.93 -27.87
CA SER A 392 -5.04 1.49 -27.63
C SER A 392 -5.46 1.14 -26.20
N TYR A 393 -5.12 1.98 -25.22
CA TYR A 393 -5.50 1.79 -23.82
C TYR A 393 -7.02 1.85 -23.63
N ILE A 394 -7.69 2.86 -24.18
CA ILE A 394 -9.15 3.00 -24.11
C ILE A 394 -9.84 1.76 -24.67
N SER A 395 -9.40 1.31 -25.84
CA SER A 395 -9.94 0.11 -26.50
C SER A 395 -9.76 -1.13 -25.63
N TRP A 396 -8.57 -1.30 -25.04
CA TRP A 396 -8.27 -2.42 -24.13
C TRP A 396 -9.12 -2.37 -22.86
N ALA A 397 -9.21 -1.21 -22.20
CA ALA A 397 -9.93 -1.02 -20.96
C ALA A 397 -11.44 -1.25 -21.12
N ARG A 398 -12.03 -0.77 -22.21
CA ARG A 398 -13.46 -1.01 -22.52
C ARG A 398 -13.75 -2.49 -22.77
N LYS A 399 -12.86 -3.19 -23.48
CA LYS A 399 -12.99 -4.64 -23.70
C LYS A 399 -12.92 -5.42 -22.39
N ASP A 400 -12.03 -5.03 -21.47
CA ASP A 400 -11.95 -5.63 -20.14
C ASP A 400 -13.21 -5.34 -19.31
N GLN A 401 -13.75 -4.12 -19.38
CA GLN A 401 -14.98 -3.73 -18.67
C GLN A 401 -16.20 -4.51 -19.14
N LEU A 402 -16.35 -4.74 -20.46
CA LEU A 402 -17.44 -5.56 -20.99
C LEU A 402 -17.41 -6.97 -20.40
N LYS A 403 -16.23 -7.61 -20.32
CA LYS A 403 -16.08 -8.94 -19.70
C LYS A 403 -16.51 -8.95 -18.24
N VAL A 404 -16.19 -7.89 -17.48
CA VAL A 404 -16.59 -7.76 -16.07
C VAL A 404 -18.11 -7.61 -15.96
N LYS A 405 -18.73 -6.76 -16.80
CA LYS A 405 -20.17 -6.58 -16.81
C LYS A 405 -20.90 -7.87 -17.16
N ASP A 406 -20.46 -8.58 -18.19
CA ASP A 406 -21.04 -9.87 -18.60
C ASP A 406 -20.94 -10.88 -17.46
N TRP A 407 -19.79 -10.94 -16.80
CA TRP A 407 -19.55 -11.78 -15.62
C TRP A 407 -20.48 -11.43 -14.45
N LEU A 408 -20.61 -10.15 -14.08
CA LEU A 408 -21.53 -9.71 -13.03
C LEU A 408 -22.99 -10.02 -13.36
N ALA A 409 -23.40 -9.77 -14.62
CA ALA A 409 -24.75 -10.00 -15.10
C ALA A 409 -25.13 -11.49 -15.08
N SER A 410 -24.20 -12.38 -15.46
CA SER A 410 -24.41 -13.84 -15.43
C SER A 410 -24.70 -14.40 -14.02
N ARG A 411 -24.51 -13.59 -12.97
CA ARG A 411 -24.62 -13.99 -11.56
C ARG A 411 -25.67 -13.24 -10.77
N ASN A 412 -26.44 -12.35 -11.41
CA ASN A 412 -27.38 -11.46 -10.73
C ASN A 412 -26.73 -10.63 -9.59
N ILE A 413 -25.46 -10.24 -9.76
CA ILE A 413 -24.73 -9.40 -8.80
C ILE A 413 -24.86 -7.91 -9.16
N ALA A 414 -25.20 -7.59 -10.42
CA ALA A 414 -25.37 -6.24 -10.96
C ALA A 414 -26.83 -5.91 -11.27
#